data_AF-A0A7W9SMH5-F1
#
_entry.id   AF-A0A7W9SMH5-F1
#
_cell.length_a   1.000
_cell.length_b   1.000
_cell.length_c   1.000
_cell.angle_alpha   90.00
_cell.angle_beta   90.00
_cell.angle_gamma   90.00
#
_symmetry.space_group_name_H-M   'P 1'
#
loop_
_entity.id
_entity.type
_entity.pdbx_description
1 polymer ?
#
loop_
_entity_poly.entity_id
_entity_poly.type
_entity_poly.pdbx_seq_one_letter_code
_entity_poly.pdbx_strand_id
1 'polypeptide(L)'
;MPALLPVPEPDYYALLGLLPAATQEEITACLWERLREVHPDLYPSPENRAAFDLLLKARATLTDPEKRQRYHIQQAFAPLHNRYCLHQSKLSIVQRHVQYWQGEVYLLDGSDVFDRTAFKLRAYQDWPNMGNYRDPSTSWEMLRDVLTDSLHERSGLVVLVWTEAQNMLLRGLDDLLTAHTVLRDVVVSVNQNQETLVNAHFLLIGTGHNFPKSLG
;
A
#
# COMPACT_ATOMS: atom_id res chain seq x y z
N MET A 1 4.28 -12.25 30.87
CA MET A 1 4.60 -10.91 30.35
C MET A 1 4.02 -10.83 28.95
N PRO A 2 3.10 -9.90 28.64
CA PRO A 2 2.61 -9.78 27.27
C PRO A 2 3.71 -9.15 26.42
N ALA A 3 3.93 -9.71 25.23
CA ALA A 3 4.86 -9.19 24.25
C ALA A 3 4.46 -7.76 23.88
N LEU A 4 5.43 -6.84 24.00
CA LEU A 4 5.29 -5.47 23.52
C LEU A 4 5.01 -5.54 22.01
N LEU A 5 3.78 -5.17 21.62
CA LEU A 5 3.49 -4.87 20.24
C LEU A 5 4.46 -3.76 19.78
N PRO A 6 5.00 -3.82 18.56
CA PRO A 6 5.79 -2.73 18.02
C PRO A 6 4.95 -1.45 18.05
N VAL A 7 5.49 -0.40 18.68
CA VAL A 7 4.86 0.93 18.70
C VAL A 7 4.70 1.36 17.23
N PRO A 8 3.49 1.67 16.75
CA PRO A 8 3.32 2.16 15.39
C PRO A 8 4.19 3.41 15.21
N GLU A 9 4.87 3.54 14.06
CA GLU A 9 5.63 4.75 13.75
C GLU A 9 4.78 5.99 14.04
N PRO A 10 5.34 7.04 14.66
CA PRO A 10 4.55 8.16 15.14
C PRO A 10 3.84 8.86 13.98
N ASP A 11 2.52 9.00 14.12
CA ASP A 11 1.67 9.76 13.20
C ASP A 11 2.13 11.24 13.19
N TYR A 12 2.45 11.78 12.01
CA TYR A 12 2.91 13.14 11.84
C TYR A 12 1.84 14.17 12.25
N TYR A 13 0.55 13.83 12.14
CA TYR A 13 -0.51 14.69 12.65
C TYR A 13 -0.59 14.66 14.17
N ALA A 14 -0.46 13.48 14.79
CA ALA A 14 -0.39 13.35 16.24
C ALA A 14 0.82 14.08 16.83
N LEU A 15 1.97 14.05 16.14
CA LEU A 15 3.16 14.83 16.51
C LEU A 15 2.88 16.34 16.58
N LEU A 16 2.04 16.83 15.66
CA LEU A 16 1.65 18.24 15.60
C LEU A 16 0.42 18.57 16.46
N GLY A 17 -0.29 17.56 16.97
CA GLY A 17 -1.57 17.73 17.65
C GLY A 17 -2.71 18.14 16.71
N LEU A 18 -2.61 17.80 15.43
CA LEU A 18 -3.56 18.16 14.38
C LEU A 18 -4.39 16.95 13.95
N LEU A 19 -5.51 17.22 13.26
CA LEU A 19 -6.29 16.20 12.57
C LEU A 19 -5.81 16.07 11.11
N PRO A 20 -5.98 14.91 10.44
CA PRO A 20 -5.65 14.75 9.03
C PRO A 20 -6.36 15.72 8.08
N ALA A 21 -7.51 16.25 8.54
CA ALA A 21 -8.30 17.27 7.84
C ALA A 21 -7.76 18.70 7.98
N ALA A 22 -6.70 18.92 8.77
CA ALA A 22 -6.10 20.25 8.96
C ALA A 22 -5.67 20.89 7.64
N THR A 23 -5.80 22.21 7.55
CA THR A 23 -5.41 22.93 6.33
C THR A 23 -3.88 23.03 6.20
N GLN A 24 -3.41 23.41 5.01
CA GLN A 24 -1.98 23.55 4.76
C GLN A 24 -1.36 24.65 5.64
N GLU A 25 -2.11 25.72 5.89
CA GLU A 25 -1.72 26.83 6.76
C GLU A 25 -1.58 26.38 8.22
N GLU A 26 -2.56 25.64 8.74
CA GLU A 26 -2.54 25.10 10.11
C GLU A 26 -1.35 24.18 10.35
N ILE A 27 -1.09 23.27 9.39
CA ILE A 27 0.05 22.35 9.44
C ILE A 27 1.36 23.12 9.48
N THR A 28 1.48 24.13 8.61
CA THR A 28 2.70 24.92 8.50
C THR A 28 2.94 25.70 9.78
N ALA A 29 1.92 26.40 10.31
CA ALA A 29 2.02 27.17 11.55
C ALA A 29 2.48 26.31 12.74
N CYS A 30 1.82 25.17 12.98
CA CYS A 30 2.19 24.27 14.08
C CYS A 30 3.59 23.66 13.89
N LEU A 31 4.00 23.32 12.66
CA LEU A 31 5.36 22.84 12.38
C LEU A 31 6.42 23.85 12.79
N TRP A 32 6.24 25.13 12.43
CA TRP A 32 7.21 26.19 12.76
C TRP A 32 7.26 26.49 14.26
N GLU A 33 6.15 26.36 14.97
CA GLU A 33 6.12 26.47 16.43
C GLU A 33 6.91 25.34 17.08
N ARG A 34 6.61 24.09 16.72
CA ARG A 34 7.30 22.92 17.27
C ARG A 34 8.80 22.90 16.98
N LEU A 35 9.21 23.26 15.76
CA LEU A 35 10.63 23.33 15.39
C LEU A 35 11.40 24.37 16.23
N ARG A 36 10.75 25.46 16.65
CA ARG A 36 11.34 26.46 17.54
C ARG A 36 11.46 25.94 18.98
N GLU A 37 10.46 25.20 19.45
CA GLU A 37 10.45 24.61 20.81
C GLU A 37 11.57 23.59 21.01
N VAL A 38 11.92 22.81 19.98
CA VAL A 38 12.93 21.73 20.08
C VAL A 38 14.23 22.05 19.35
N HIS A 39 14.47 23.31 18.98
CA HIS A 39 15.64 23.69 18.17
C HIS A 39 16.96 23.31 18.88
N PRO A 40 17.82 22.49 18.27
CA PRO A 40 19.01 21.96 18.95
C PRO A 40 20.01 23.05 19.35
N ASP A 41 20.04 24.19 18.64
CA ASP A 41 20.91 25.30 18.99
C ASP A 41 20.43 26.07 20.24
N LEU A 42 19.13 26.03 20.54
CA LEU A 42 18.55 26.67 21.73
C LEU A 42 18.50 25.71 22.92
N TYR A 43 18.18 24.45 22.65
CA TYR A 43 17.99 23.42 23.65
C TYR A 43 18.72 22.12 23.26
N PRO A 44 20.07 22.09 23.36
CA PRO A 44 20.85 20.94 22.95
C PRO A 44 20.62 19.74 23.89
N SER A 45 19.88 18.75 23.41
CA SER A 45 19.74 17.44 24.04
C SER A 45 19.54 16.35 22.97
N PRO A 46 19.90 15.09 23.24
CA PRO A 46 19.65 13.98 22.32
C PRO A 46 18.15 13.83 22.00
N GLU A 47 17.29 14.09 22.98
CA GLU A 47 15.83 14.01 22.84
C GLU A 47 15.29 15.11 21.91
N ASN A 48 15.74 16.36 22.10
CA ASN A 48 15.35 17.48 21.24
C ASN A 48 15.87 17.30 19.82
N ARG A 49 17.07 16.73 19.66
CA ARG A 49 17.60 16.39 18.34
C ARG A 49 16.73 15.35 17.63
N ALA A 50 16.34 14.28 18.33
CA ALA A 50 15.47 13.26 17.77
C ALA A 50 14.07 13.82 17.40
N ALA A 51 13.50 14.67 18.26
CA ALA A 51 12.23 15.34 17.99
C ALA A 51 12.33 16.31 16.80
N PHE A 52 13.42 17.07 16.70
CA PHE A 52 13.68 17.98 15.59
C PHE A 52 13.80 17.21 14.26
N ASP A 53 14.56 16.12 14.24
CA ASP A 53 14.71 15.28 13.05
C ASP A 53 13.36 14.67 12.62
N LEU A 54 12.51 14.29 13.57
CA LEU A 54 11.17 13.78 13.29
C LEU A 54 10.24 14.87 12.72
N LEU A 55 10.30 16.11 13.25
CA LEU A 55 9.56 17.25 12.74
C LEU A 55 10.02 17.65 11.32
N LEU A 56 11.31 17.50 11.01
CA LEU A 56 11.80 17.71 9.64
C LEU A 56 11.23 16.67 8.66
N LYS A 57 11.11 15.41 9.07
CA LYS A 57 10.45 14.36 8.28
C LYS A 57 8.96 14.65 8.10
N ALA A 58 8.27 15.05 9.17
CA ALA A 58 6.86 15.45 9.12
C ALA A 58 6.66 16.63 8.16
N ARG A 59 7.51 17.66 8.25
CA ARG A 59 7.51 18.80 7.33
C ARG A 59 7.67 18.36 5.88
N ALA A 60 8.74 17.61 5.58
CA ALA A 60 9.04 17.14 4.23
C ALA A 60 7.90 16.33 3.60
N THR A 61 7.04 15.73 4.43
CA THR A 61 5.89 14.93 4.01
C THR A 61 4.60 15.75 3.93
N LEU A 62 4.25 16.51 4.96
CA LEU A 62 2.94 17.17 5.09
C LEU A 62 2.86 18.52 4.38
N THR A 63 3.99 19.15 4.04
CA THR A 63 3.99 20.43 3.29
C THR A 63 3.94 20.28 1.78
N ASP A 64 4.17 19.07 1.30
CA ASP A 64 4.15 18.70 -0.10
C ASP A 64 2.84 17.96 -0.38
N PRO A 65 1.92 18.50 -1.20
CA PRO A 65 0.59 17.93 -1.38
C PRO A 65 0.61 16.46 -1.85
N GLU A 66 1.54 16.10 -2.73
CA GLU A 66 1.65 14.73 -3.25
C GLU A 66 2.19 13.79 -2.17
N LYS A 67 3.20 14.20 -1.41
CA LYS A 67 3.71 13.40 -0.28
C LYS A 67 2.71 13.27 0.84
N ARG A 68 1.90 14.31 1.10
CA ARG A 68 0.81 14.28 2.07
C ARG A 68 -0.29 13.31 1.64
N GLN A 69 -0.66 13.32 0.36
CA GLN A 69 -1.59 12.34 -0.20
C GLN A 69 -1.04 10.92 -0.08
N ARG A 70 0.24 10.70 -0.40
CA ARG A 70 0.90 9.41 -0.19
C ARG A 70 0.87 8.96 1.25
N TYR A 71 1.17 9.87 2.17
CA TYR A 71 1.12 9.61 3.60
C TYR A 71 -0.29 9.19 4.05
N HIS A 72 -1.33 9.85 3.53
CA HIS A 72 -2.71 9.46 3.79
C HIS A 72 -3.07 8.09 3.23
N ILE A 73 -2.66 7.79 1.99
CA ILE A 73 -2.92 6.48 1.40
C ILE A 73 -2.15 5.42 2.19
N GLN A 74 -0.88 5.65 2.52
CA GLN A 74 -0.09 4.74 3.36
C GLN A 74 -0.73 4.51 4.73
N GLN A 75 -1.18 5.55 5.43
CA GLN A 75 -1.90 5.46 6.70
C GLN A 75 -3.23 4.72 6.56
N ALA A 76 -4.00 4.99 5.49
CA ALA A 76 -5.27 4.32 5.23
C ALA A 76 -5.10 2.82 4.94
N PHE A 77 -3.98 2.44 4.31
CA PHE A 77 -3.62 1.06 4.04
C PHE A 77 -2.66 0.46 5.09
N ALA A 78 -2.21 1.19 6.10
CA ALA A 78 -1.36 0.67 7.19
C ALA A 78 -2.07 -0.42 8.02
N PRO A 79 -3.39 -0.33 8.32
CA PRO A 79 -4.15 -1.43 8.88
C PRO A 79 -4.22 -2.67 7.98
N LEU A 80 -3.98 -2.50 6.66
CA LEU A 80 -4.03 -3.54 5.64
C LEU A 80 -2.62 -4.08 5.29
N HIS A 81 -1.54 -3.33 5.56
CA HIS A 81 -0.16 -3.74 5.33
C HIS A 81 0.24 -5.01 6.09
N ASN A 82 -0.52 -5.35 7.14
CA ASN A 82 -0.34 -6.58 7.91
C ASN A 82 -1.49 -7.60 7.70
N ARG A 83 -2.39 -7.35 6.74
CA ARG A 83 -3.53 -8.21 6.39
C ARG A 83 -3.82 -8.14 4.88
N TYR A 84 -2.88 -8.66 4.08
CA TYR A 84 -3.11 -8.94 2.66
C TYR A 84 -4.32 -9.85 2.42
N CYS A 85 -4.75 -10.61 3.44
CA CYS A 85 -5.91 -11.48 3.39
C CYS A 85 -7.14 -10.81 4.04
N LEU A 86 -8.22 -10.65 3.28
CA LEU A 86 -9.49 -10.10 3.73
C LEU A 86 -10.64 -11.08 3.49
N HIS A 87 -11.65 -11.07 4.36
CA HIS A 87 -12.88 -11.81 4.12
C HIS A 87 -13.67 -11.21 2.95
N GLN A 88 -14.34 -12.05 2.14
CA GLN A 88 -15.17 -11.66 0.98
C GLN A 88 -16.11 -10.49 1.24
N SER A 89 -16.70 -10.40 2.43
CA SER A 89 -17.58 -9.31 2.84
C SER A 89 -16.93 -7.92 2.86
N LYS A 90 -15.60 -7.83 2.77
CA LYS A 90 -14.85 -6.56 2.74
C LYS A 90 -14.62 -6.03 1.33
N LEU A 91 -14.88 -6.82 0.28
CA LEU A 91 -14.63 -6.42 -1.10
C LEU A 91 -15.31 -5.09 -1.47
N SER A 92 -16.58 -4.91 -1.08
CA SER A 92 -17.33 -3.68 -1.36
C SER A 92 -16.77 -2.45 -0.62
N ILE A 93 -16.16 -2.65 0.55
CA ILE A 93 -15.51 -1.59 1.32
C ILE A 93 -14.20 -1.18 0.62
N VAL A 94 -13.42 -2.16 0.16
CA VAL A 94 -12.19 -1.90 -0.61
C VAL A 94 -12.53 -1.12 -1.88
N GLN A 95 -13.52 -1.57 -2.66
CA GLN A 95 -13.95 -0.90 -3.88
C GLN A 95 -14.38 0.55 -3.63
N ARG A 96 -15.20 0.79 -2.61
CA ARG A 96 -15.64 2.14 -2.23
C ARG A 96 -14.47 3.04 -1.82
N HIS A 97 -13.52 2.49 -1.06
CA HIS A 97 -12.36 3.24 -0.59
C HIS A 97 -11.45 3.64 -1.76
N VAL A 98 -11.16 2.70 -2.65
CA VAL A 98 -10.34 2.97 -3.84
C VAL A 98 -11.02 4.00 -4.74
N GLN A 99 -12.34 3.89 -4.95
CA GLN A 99 -13.11 4.88 -5.68
C GLN A 99 -13.07 6.28 -5.04
N TYR A 100 -13.15 6.38 -3.71
CA TYR A 100 -13.05 7.66 -3.01
C TYR A 100 -11.73 8.38 -3.28
N TRP A 101 -10.63 7.63 -3.38
CA TRP A 101 -9.30 8.14 -3.73
C TRP A 101 -9.05 8.25 -5.24
N GLN A 102 -10.10 8.10 -6.07
CA GLN A 102 -10.01 8.10 -7.52
C GLN A 102 -9.00 7.06 -8.06
N GLY A 103 -8.82 5.96 -7.33
CA GLY A 103 -7.97 4.86 -7.72
C GLY A 103 -8.70 3.82 -8.57
N GLU A 104 -7.93 2.84 -9.02
CA GLU A 104 -8.40 1.75 -9.87
C GLU A 104 -8.43 0.42 -9.12
N VAL A 105 -9.47 -0.39 -9.35
CA VAL A 105 -9.58 -1.74 -8.81
C VAL A 105 -9.62 -2.75 -9.94
N TYR A 106 -8.72 -3.73 -9.88
CA TYR A 106 -8.68 -4.86 -10.80
C TYR A 106 -9.00 -6.14 -10.07
N LEU A 107 -10.06 -6.83 -10.51
CA LEU A 107 -10.49 -8.09 -9.92
C LEU A 107 -9.87 -9.24 -10.72
N LEU A 108 -9.17 -10.12 -10.01
CA LEU A 108 -8.60 -11.35 -10.53
C LEU A 108 -9.45 -12.51 -9.98
N ASP A 109 -10.18 -13.19 -10.84
CA ASP A 109 -11.20 -14.16 -10.46
C ASP A 109 -10.60 -15.54 -10.17
N GLY A 110 -10.40 -15.85 -8.89
CA GLY A 110 -9.87 -17.14 -8.45
C GLY A 110 -10.88 -18.29 -8.36
N SER A 111 -12.12 -18.12 -8.84
CA SER A 111 -13.18 -19.14 -8.69
C SER A 111 -12.77 -20.52 -9.20
N ASP A 112 -12.06 -20.58 -10.33
CA ASP A 112 -11.60 -21.81 -10.99
C ASP A 112 -10.09 -22.04 -10.90
N VAL A 113 -9.41 -21.43 -9.92
CA VAL A 113 -7.96 -21.48 -9.77
C VAL A 113 -7.54 -22.30 -8.56
N PHE A 114 -6.97 -23.49 -8.80
CA PHE A 114 -6.60 -24.45 -7.75
C PHE A 114 -5.13 -24.90 -7.79
N ASP A 115 -4.38 -24.44 -8.77
CA ASP A 115 -2.96 -24.74 -8.94
C ASP A 115 -2.22 -23.58 -9.62
N ARG A 116 -0.90 -23.74 -9.68
CA ARG A 116 0.00 -22.72 -10.23
C ARG A 116 -0.21 -22.41 -11.71
N THR A 117 -0.61 -23.40 -12.50
CA THR A 117 -0.78 -23.24 -13.95
C THR A 117 -2.03 -22.41 -14.20
N ALA A 118 -3.14 -22.77 -13.56
CA ALA A 118 -4.38 -22.00 -13.60
C ALA A 118 -4.17 -20.58 -13.05
N PHE A 119 -3.38 -20.43 -11.99
CA PHE A 119 -3.07 -19.12 -11.40
C PHE A 119 -2.39 -18.18 -12.37
N LYS A 120 -1.30 -18.62 -13.01
CA LYS A 120 -0.54 -17.76 -13.91
C LYS A 120 -1.34 -17.42 -15.16
N LEU A 121 -2.11 -18.36 -15.69
CA LEU A 121 -3.01 -18.11 -16.82
C LEU A 121 -4.09 -17.08 -16.46
N ARG A 122 -4.72 -17.23 -15.29
CA ARG A 122 -5.76 -16.32 -14.83
C ARG A 122 -5.22 -14.93 -14.53
N ALA A 123 -4.06 -14.85 -13.87
CA ALA A 123 -3.36 -13.59 -13.64
C ALA A 123 -3.05 -12.87 -14.95
N TYR A 124 -2.68 -13.59 -16.01
CA TYR A 124 -2.48 -13.01 -17.33
C TYR A 124 -3.79 -12.51 -17.97
N GLN A 125 -4.90 -13.24 -17.83
CA GLN A 125 -6.17 -12.86 -18.46
C GLN A 125 -6.85 -11.67 -17.79
N ASP A 126 -6.87 -11.66 -16.47
CA ASP A 126 -7.67 -10.71 -15.70
C ASP A 126 -6.90 -9.42 -15.39
N TRP A 127 -5.58 -9.42 -15.55
CA TRP A 127 -4.77 -8.24 -15.30
C TRP A 127 -4.93 -7.19 -16.41
N PRO A 128 -5.02 -5.90 -16.06
CA PRO A 128 -5.22 -4.83 -17.04
C PRO A 128 -4.16 -4.81 -18.15
N ASN A 129 -4.63 -4.74 -19.39
CA ASN A 129 -3.82 -4.49 -20.59
C ASN A 129 -2.74 -5.56 -20.92
N MET A 130 -2.89 -6.78 -20.41
CA MET A 130 -2.00 -7.91 -20.74
C MET A 130 -2.09 -8.39 -22.21
N GLY A 131 -3.18 -8.11 -22.91
CA GLY A 131 -3.48 -8.69 -24.23
C GLY A 131 -2.51 -8.37 -25.37
N ASN A 132 -1.59 -7.42 -25.18
CA ASN A 132 -0.56 -7.05 -26.15
C ASN A 132 0.76 -7.80 -25.96
N TYR A 133 0.89 -8.59 -24.89
CA TYR A 133 2.14 -9.26 -24.52
C TYR A 133 2.12 -10.75 -24.88
N ARG A 134 3.31 -11.34 -25.07
CA ARG A 134 3.42 -12.80 -25.16
C ARG A 134 3.00 -13.41 -23.83
N ASP A 135 2.31 -14.55 -23.88
CA ASP A 135 1.83 -15.29 -22.71
C ASP A 135 2.94 -15.44 -21.64
N PRO A 136 2.89 -14.65 -20.56
CA PRO A 136 3.89 -14.62 -19.50
C PRO A 136 3.62 -15.73 -18.48
N SER A 137 2.58 -16.55 -18.66
CA SER A 137 2.19 -17.59 -17.69
C SER A 137 3.30 -18.63 -17.43
N THR A 138 4.36 -18.62 -18.24
CA THR A 138 5.52 -19.49 -18.06
C THR A 138 6.65 -18.87 -17.24
N SER A 139 6.72 -17.54 -17.09
CA SER A 139 7.85 -16.84 -16.44
C SER A 139 7.43 -15.64 -15.58
N TRP A 140 7.90 -15.65 -14.33
CA TRP A 140 7.74 -14.51 -13.42
C TRP A 140 8.51 -13.25 -13.88
N GLU A 141 9.59 -13.42 -14.64
CA GLU A 141 10.33 -12.29 -15.22
C GLU A 141 9.50 -11.61 -16.30
N MET A 142 8.88 -12.38 -17.20
CA MET A 142 7.97 -11.80 -18.18
C MET A 142 6.78 -11.11 -17.50
N LEU A 143 6.21 -11.73 -16.46
CA LEU A 143 5.17 -11.07 -15.69
C LEU A 143 5.66 -9.73 -15.15
N ARG A 144 6.84 -9.69 -14.50
CA ARG A 144 7.44 -8.45 -13.98
C ARG A 144 7.55 -7.37 -15.05
N ASP A 145 8.02 -7.70 -16.24
CA ASP A 145 8.19 -6.73 -17.33
C ASP A 145 6.83 -6.14 -17.75
N VAL A 146 5.83 -7.00 -17.97
CA VAL A 146 4.47 -6.54 -18.31
C VAL A 146 3.87 -5.68 -17.21
N LEU A 147 4.06 -6.07 -15.95
CA LEU A 147 3.60 -5.28 -14.81
C LEU A 147 4.25 -3.90 -14.77
N THR A 148 5.56 -3.86 -15.02
CA THR A 148 6.34 -2.62 -15.04
C THR A 148 5.79 -1.67 -16.10
N ASP A 149 5.63 -2.13 -17.33
CA ASP A 149 5.06 -1.33 -18.41
C ASP A 149 3.64 -0.85 -18.09
N SER A 150 2.79 -1.76 -17.60
CA SER A 150 1.39 -1.46 -17.29
C SER A 150 1.21 -0.41 -16.19
N LEU A 151 2.18 -0.32 -15.27
CA LEU A 151 2.18 0.64 -14.16
C LEU A 151 2.94 1.92 -14.53
N HIS A 152 3.86 1.87 -15.49
CA HIS A 152 4.67 3.03 -15.88
C HIS A 152 3.82 4.18 -16.42
N GLU A 153 2.72 3.88 -17.10
CA GLU A 153 1.81 4.89 -17.67
C GLU A 153 0.73 5.38 -16.67
N ARG A 154 0.80 4.97 -15.41
CA ARG A 154 -0.22 5.26 -14.39
C ARG A 154 0.29 6.21 -13.31
N SER A 155 -0.63 6.85 -12.62
CA SER A 155 -0.37 7.58 -11.37
C SER A 155 -1.51 7.34 -10.39
N GLY A 156 -1.22 7.41 -9.09
CA GLY A 156 -2.22 7.25 -8.04
C GLY A 156 -2.39 5.81 -7.53
N LEU A 157 -3.58 5.51 -6.99
CA LEU A 157 -3.86 4.26 -6.27
C LEU A 157 -4.35 3.16 -7.23
N VAL A 158 -3.66 2.03 -7.23
CA VAL A 158 -4.05 0.82 -7.97
C VAL A 158 -4.22 -0.33 -6.97
N VAL A 159 -5.33 -1.05 -7.02
CA VAL A 159 -5.56 -2.19 -6.12
C VAL A 159 -5.95 -3.41 -6.93
N LEU A 160 -5.10 -4.43 -6.85
CA LEU A 160 -5.29 -5.73 -7.47
C LEU A 160 -5.88 -6.65 -6.42
N VAL A 161 -7.03 -7.24 -6.72
CA VAL A 161 -7.80 -8.03 -5.77
C VAL A 161 -8.00 -9.43 -6.33
N TRP A 162 -7.36 -10.41 -5.70
CA TRP A 162 -7.58 -11.82 -6.00
C TRP A 162 -8.77 -12.35 -5.21
N THR A 163 -9.88 -12.69 -5.87
CA THR A 163 -11.06 -13.27 -5.21
C THR A 163 -10.94 -14.78 -5.08
N GLU A 164 -11.73 -15.38 -4.18
CA GLU A 164 -11.72 -16.83 -3.92
C GLU A 164 -10.33 -17.40 -3.59
N ALA A 165 -9.47 -16.59 -2.95
CA ALA A 165 -8.08 -16.93 -2.67
C ALA A 165 -7.90 -18.19 -1.81
N GLN A 166 -8.94 -18.64 -1.10
CA GLN A 166 -8.93 -19.91 -0.37
C GLN A 166 -8.64 -21.12 -1.26
N ASN A 167 -9.00 -21.06 -2.54
CA ASN A 167 -8.79 -22.15 -3.50
C ASN A 167 -7.29 -22.45 -3.71
N MET A 168 -6.42 -21.47 -3.48
CA MET A 168 -4.99 -21.54 -3.72
C MET A 168 -4.15 -21.80 -2.46
N LEU A 169 -4.74 -21.78 -1.27
CA LEU A 169 -3.97 -21.85 -0.01
C LEU A 169 -3.20 -23.15 0.20
N LEU A 170 -3.64 -24.27 -0.37
CA LEU A 170 -2.99 -25.57 -0.20
C LEU A 170 -1.91 -25.87 -1.24
N ARG A 171 -2.10 -25.42 -2.48
CA ARG A 171 -1.28 -25.86 -3.63
C ARG A 171 -0.58 -24.72 -4.38
N GLY A 172 -0.87 -23.47 -4.03
CA GLY A 172 -0.31 -22.32 -4.73
C GLY A 172 -0.05 -21.12 -3.82
N LEU A 173 0.07 -21.36 -2.50
CA LEU A 173 0.48 -20.32 -1.55
C LEU A 173 1.81 -19.67 -1.96
N ASP A 174 2.79 -20.47 -2.37
CA ASP A 174 4.09 -19.98 -2.83
C ASP A 174 3.95 -19.06 -4.05
N ASP A 175 3.06 -19.39 -4.98
CA ASP A 175 2.80 -18.56 -6.16
C ASP A 175 2.08 -17.25 -5.77
N LEU A 176 1.14 -17.28 -4.80
CA LEU A 176 0.51 -16.06 -4.26
C LEU A 176 1.54 -15.12 -3.58
N LEU A 177 2.44 -15.69 -2.77
CA LEU A 177 3.52 -14.94 -2.12
C LEU A 177 4.53 -14.38 -3.14
N THR A 178 4.82 -15.16 -4.18
CA THR A 178 5.69 -14.73 -5.27
C THR A 178 5.05 -13.57 -6.03
N ALA A 179 3.76 -13.66 -6.38
CA ALA A 179 3.04 -12.58 -7.06
C ALA A 179 3.07 -11.27 -6.25
N HIS A 180 2.80 -11.37 -4.94
CA HIS A 180 2.89 -10.23 -4.03
C HIS A 180 4.28 -9.60 -4.04
N THR A 181 5.33 -10.42 -3.96
CA THR A 181 6.72 -9.96 -3.96
C THR A 181 7.09 -9.28 -5.28
N VAL A 182 6.72 -9.89 -6.41
CA VAL A 182 6.96 -9.33 -7.74
C VAL A 182 6.29 -7.98 -7.89
N LEU A 183 5.01 -7.83 -7.51
CA LEU A 183 4.32 -6.55 -7.58
C LEU A 183 5.02 -5.49 -6.72
N ARG A 184 5.34 -5.81 -5.46
CA ARG A 184 6.02 -4.87 -4.57
C ARG A 184 7.32 -4.37 -5.19
N ASP A 185 8.13 -5.26 -5.74
CA ASP A 185 9.41 -4.91 -6.33
C ASP A 185 9.23 -4.05 -7.61
N VAL A 186 8.22 -4.34 -8.42
CA VAL A 186 7.84 -3.52 -9.59
C VAL A 186 7.45 -2.12 -9.16
N VAL A 187 6.57 -1.98 -8.16
CA VAL A 187 6.13 -0.66 -7.66
C VAL A 187 7.32 0.17 -7.17
N VAL A 188 8.26 -0.45 -6.46
CA VAL A 188 9.50 0.23 -6.03
C VAL A 188 10.31 0.68 -7.24
N SER A 189 10.48 -0.19 -8.24
CA SER A 189 11.26 0.10 -9.45
C SER A 189 10.63 1.23 -10.29
N VAL A 190 9.32 1.18 -10.53
CA VAL A 190 8.59 2.19 -11.31
C VAL A 190 8.70 3.57 -10.66
N ASN A 191 8.56 3.63 -9.34
CA ASN A 191 8.60 4.88 -8.58
C ASN A 191 9.98 5.53 -8.45
N GLN A 192 11.08 4.83 -8.76
CA GLN A 192 12.43 5.40 -8.62
C GLN A 192 12.71 6.55 -9.59
N ASN A 193 12.04 6.57 -10.75
CA ASN A 193 12.36 7.49 -11.85
C ASN A 193 11.14 8.28 -12.37
N GLN A 194 10.05 8.34 -11.62
CA GLN A 194 8.83 9.03 -12.03
C GLN A 194 8.57 10.31 -11.25
N GLU A 195 8.05 11.33 -11.94
CA GLU A 195 7.56 12.57 -11.32
C GLU A 195 6.31 12.30 -10.48
N THR A 196 5.39 11.48 -10.99
CA THR A 196 4.17 11.07 -10.29
C THR A 196 4.27 9.64 -9.81
N LEU A 197 3.83 9.37 -8.58
CA LEU A 197 4.02 8.06 -7.96
C LEU A 197 2.80 7.15 -8.14
N VAL A 198 3.09 5.87 -8.33
CA VAL A 198 2.13 4.76 -8.36
C VAL A 198 2.10 4.09 -7.01
N ASN A 199 0.91 3.94 -6.42
CA ASN A 199 0.72 3.14 -5.22
C ASN A 199 -0.12 1.90 -5.56
N ALA A 200 0.54 0.76 -5.81
CA ALA A 200 -0.16 -0.48 -6.11
C ALA A 200 -0.17 -1.46 -4.92
N HIS A 201 -1.34 -2.03 -4.62
CA HIS A 201 -1.52 -3.03 -3.57
C HIS A 201 -2.11 -4.33 -4.14
N PHE A 202 -1.67 -5.48 -3.61
CA PHE A 202 -2.24 -6.80 -3.91
C PHE A 202 -2.97 -7.35 -2.70
N LEU A 203 -4.28 -7.58 -2.84
CA LEU A 203 -5.15 -8.08 -1.79
C LEU A 203 -5.69 -9.45 -2.17
N LEU A 204 -5.62 -10.39 -1.22
CA LEU A 204 -6.24 -11.70 -1.28
C LEU A 204 -7.59 -11.62 -0.56
N ILE A 205 -8.67 -11.91 -1.27
CA ILE A 205 -10.00 -11.95 -0.72
C ILE A 205 -10.52 -13.38 -0.80
N GLY A 206 -11.06 -13.87 0.32
CA GLY A 206 -11.58 -15.23 0.38
C GLY A 206 -12.53 -15.48 1.52
N THR A 207 -12.82 -16.76 1.73
CA THR A 207 -13.70 -17.26 2.80
C THR A 207 -12.99 -18.28 3.68
N GLY A 208 -13.55 -18.56 4.87
CA GLY A 208 -12.99 -19.53 5.81
C GLY A 208 -12.00 -18.93 6.82
N HIS A 209 -11.35 -19.79 7.61
CA HIS A 209 -10.57 -19.40 8.79
C HIS A 209 -9.33 -18.55 8.47
N ASN A 210 -8.77 -18.70 7.27
CA ASN A 210 -7.62 -17.93 6.79
C ASN A 210 -8.00 -16.50 6.35
N PHE A 211 -9.30 -16.22 6.22
CA PHE A 211 -9.86 -14.92 5.86
C PHE A 211 -10.85 -14.50 6.93
N PRO A 212 -10.39 -14.10 8.12
CA PRO A 212 -11.27 -13.81 9.23
C PRO A 212 -12.20 -12.64 8.88
N LYS A 213 -13.49 -12.82 9.12
CA LYS A 213 -14.41 -11.69 9.28
C LYS A 213 -13.84 -10.89 10.45
N SER A 214 -13.41 -9.65 10.20
CA SER A 214 -12.89 -8.77 11.27
C SER A 214 -13.83 -8.88 12.47
N LEU A 215 -13.31 -9.27 13.64
CA LEU A 215 -14.00 -9.06 14.90
C LEU A 215 -14.39 -7.57 14.95
N GLY A 216 -15.66 -7.31 15.27
CA GLY A 216 -16.27 -5.98 15.21
C GLY A 216 -15.48 -4.90 15.95
#